data_AF-A0A5K0VLD5-F1
#
_entry.id   AF-A0A5K0VLD5-F1
#
_cell.length_a   1.000
_cell.length_b   1.000
_cell.length_c   1.000
_cell.angle_alpha   90.00
_cell.angle_beta   90.00
_cell.angle_gamma   90.00
#
_symmetry.space_group_name_H-M   'P 1'
#
loop_
_entity.id
_entity.type
_entity.pdbx_description
1 polymer ?
#
loop_
_entity_poly.entity_id
_entity_poly.type
_entity_poly.pdbx_seq_one_letter_code
_entity_poly.pdbx_strand_id
1 'polypeptide(L)'
;LLAVKKLDMSTTTMLHADEAFIKLVSTVSKLNHANINKLVGYSVEHGQRILVYEYCTNGTLHDALHLMDEDNKILPWNARIKLALGVARAL
;
A
#
# COMPACT_ATOMS: atom_id res chain seq x y z
N LEU A 1 10.15 9.91 -3.11
CA LEU A 1 9.67 9.07 -4.24
C LEU A 1 8.21 8.71 -3.99
N LEU A 2 7.40 8.54 -5.04
CA LEU A 2 5.97 8.19 -4.93
C LEU A 2 5.70 6.84 -5.60
N ALA A 3 4.76 6.08 -5.04
CA ALA A 3 4.25 4.84 -5.62
C ALA A 3 2.89 5.11 -6.28
N VAL A 4 2.72 4.67 -7.52
CA VAL A 4 1.47 4.81 -8.28
C VAL A 4 0.82 3.44 -8.41
N LYS A 5 -0.38 3.29 -7.84
CA LYS A 5 -1.17 2.06 -7.91
C LYS A 5 -2.42 2.31 -8.75
N LYS A 6 -2.47 1.72 -9.94
CA LYS A 6 -3.66 1.70 -10.79
C LYS A 6 -4.57 0.55 -10.36
N LEU A 7 -5.86 0.84 -10.16
CA LEU A 7 -6.88 -0.17 -9.89
C LEU A 7 -7.67 -0.46 -11.17
N ASP A 8 -7.74 -1.73 -11.53
CA ASP A 8 -8.62 -2.21 -12.59
C ASP A 8 -9.94 -2.67 -11.96
N MET A 9 -11.07 -2.07 -12.40
CA MET A 9 -12.41 -2.63 -12.12
C MET A 9 -13.19 -2.76 -13.43
N SER A 10 -12.66 -3.59 -14.32
CA SER A 10 -13.19 -3.91 -15.64
C SER A 10 -14.56 -4.62 -15.61
N THR A 11 -14.98 -5.20 -14.48
CA THR A 11 -16.26 -5.92 -14.34
C THR A 11 -17.44 -5.03 -13.95
N THR A 12 -17.22 -3.75 -13.68
CA THR A 12 -18.24 -2.82 -13.20
C THR A 12 -18.47 -1.70 -14.22
N THR A 13 -19.71 -1.24 -14.40
CA THR A 13 -19.99 -0.06 -15.24
C THR A 13 -19.18 1.15 -14.75
N MET A 14 -18.73 2.03 -15.65
CA MET A 14 -17.83 3.13 -15.28
C MET A 14 -18.35 3.99 -14.11
N LEU A 15 -19.63 4.37 -14.11
CA LEU A 15 -20.24 5.17 -13.05
C LEU A 15 -20.17 4.49 -11.67
N HIS A 16 -20.57 3.22 -11.59
CA HIS A 16 -20.48 2.46 -10.33
C HIS A 16 -19.03 2.22 -9.89
N ALA A 17 -18.10 2.12 -10.85
CA ALA A 17 -16.70 1.90 -10.57
C ALA A 17 -16.03 3.15 -9.99
N ASP A 18 -16.41 4.34 -10.47
CA ASP A 18 -15.93 5.62 -9.95
C ASP A 18 -16.50 5.90 -8.56
N GLU A 19 -17.80 5.65 -8.34
CA GLU A 19 -18.42 5.78 -7.01
C GLU A 19 -17.75 4.86 -5.97
N ALA A 20 -17.55 3.59 -6.32
CA ALA A 20 -16.86 2.63 -5.47
C ALA A 20 -15.42 3.07 -5.18
N PHE A 21 -14.73 3.62 -6.18
CA PHE A 21 -13.38 4.14 -6.02
C PHE A 21 -13.33 5.35 -5.09
N ILE A 22 -14.22 6.33 -5.24
CA ILE A 22 -14.28 7.50 -4.36
C ILE A 22 -14.60 7.10 -2.92
N LYS A 23 -15.49 6.10 -2.72
CA LYS A 23 -15.75 5.53 -1.39
C LYS A 23 -14.50 4.88 -0.79
N LEU A 24 -13.73 4.16 -1.60
CA LEU A 24 -12.45 3.59 -1.19
C LEU A 24 -11.47 4.70 -0.80
N VAL A 25 -11.28 5.72 -1.65
CA VAL A 25 -10.43 6.90 -1.38
C VAL A 25 -10.83 7.58 -0.06
N SER A 26 -12.12 7.82 0.17
CA SER A 26 -12.64 8.40 1.42
C SER A 26 -12.31 7.55 2.64
N THR A 27 -12.29 6.22 2.49
CA THR A 27 -11.92 5.31 3.58
C THR A 27 -10.42 5.33 3.83
N VAL A 28 -9.60 5.17 2.79
CA VAL A 28 -8.14 5.06 2.94
C VAL A 28 -7.47 6.39 3.27
N SER A 29 -8.04 7.52 2.86
CA SER A 29 -7.52 8.87 3.20
C SER A 29 -7.63 9.19 4.69
N LYS A 30 -8.51 8.51 5.43
CA LYS A 30 -8.65 8.63 6.88
C LYS A 30 -7.59 7.82 7.64
N LEU A 31 -6.88 6.91 6.96
CA LEU A 31 -5.81 6.15 7.58
C LEU A 31 -4.60 7.08 7.80
N ASN A 32 -4.37 7.42 9.07
CA ASN A 32 -3.24 8.24 9.49
C ASN A 32 -2.56 7.57 10.69
N HIS A 33 -1.66 6.64 10.42
CA HIS A 33 -0.95 5.88 11.44
C HIS A 33 0.50 5.65 11.03
N ALA A 34 1.43 5.67 11.99
CA ALA A 34 2.87 5.56 11.72
C ALA A 34 3.30 4.24 11.05
N ASN A 35 2.46 3.21 11.11
CA ASN A 35 2.71 1.90 10.49
C ASN A 35 1.80 1.62 9.27
N ILE A 36 1.12 2.65 8.73
CA ILE A 36 0.34 2.56 7.49
C ILE A 36 0.85 3.61 6.52
N ASN A 37 1.14 3.22 5.29
CA ASN A 37 1.55 4.16 4.26
C ASN A 37 0.44 5.16 3.96
N LYS A 38 0.80 6.43 4.02
CA LYS A 38 -0.13 7.53 3.80
C LYS A 38 -0.49 7.65 2.33
N LEU A 39 -1.79 7.80 2.05
CA LEU A 39 -2.25 8.23 0.74
C LEU A 39 -1.87 9.70 0.54
N VAL A 40 -1.14 9.99 -0.53
CA VAL A 40 -0.73 11.35 -0.91
C VAL A 40 -1.75 11.98 -1.85
N GLY A 41 -2.36 11.19 -2.74
CA GLY A 41 -3.36 11.67 -3.67
C GLY A 41 -4.03 10.56 -4.47
N TYR A 42 -4.95 10.93 -5.34
CA TYR A 42 -5.65 10.02 -6.24
C TYR A 42 -6.00 10.73 -7.56
N SER A 43 -6.34 9.96 -8.59
CA SER A 43 -6.86 10.48 -9.86
C SER A 43 -7.96 9.55 -10.40
N VAL A 44 -9.02 10.16 -10.94
CA VAL A 44 -10.11 9.50 -11.67
C VAL A 44 -10.28 10.22 -12.99
N GLU A 45 -9.52 9.79 -13.99
CA GLU A 45 -9.48 10.46 -15.30
C GLU A 45 -9.40 9.40 -16.41
N HIS A 46 -10.09 9.65 -17.53
CA HIS A 46 -10.06 8.77 -18.71
C HIS A 46 -10.35 7.28 -18.40
N GLY A 47 -11.26 7.02 -17.46
CA GLY A 47 -11.60 5.67 -16.99
C GLY A 47 -10.53 4.99 -16.13
N GLN A 48 -9.42 5.68 -15.84
CA GLN A 48 -8.35 5.23 -14.97
C GLN A 48 -8.62 5.63 -13.53
N ARG A 49 -8.33 4.73 -12.59
CA ARG A 49 -8.47 4.93 -11.15
C ARG A 49 -7.12 4.69 -10.50
N ILE A 50 -6.50 5.76 -10.03
CA ILE A 50 -5.11 5.77 -9.59
C ILE A 50 -5.03 6.24 -8.14
N LEU A 51 -4.25 5.52 -7.33
CA LEU A 51 -3.84 5.92 -5.99
C LEU A 51 -2.36 6.26 -5.98
N VAL A 52 -2.01 7.34 -5.29
CA VAL A 52 -0.63 7.81 -5.13
C VAL A 52 -0.25 7.75 -3.66
N TYR A 53 0.80 6.99 -3.35
CA TYR A 53 1.31 6.78 -2.00
C TYR A 53 2.76 7.26 -1.88
N GLU A 54 3.23 7.44 -0.66
CA GLU A 54 4.67 7.47 -0.39
C GLU A 54 5.30 6.13 -0.80
N TYR A 55 6.44 6.18 -1.49
CA TYR A 55 7.13 4.97 -1.93
C TYR A 55 7.96 4.35 -0.80
N CYS A 56 7.74 3.07 -0.52
CA CYS A 56 8.59 2.29 0.37
C CYS A 56 9.82 1.77 -0.37
N THR A 57 10.99 2.28 -0.03
CA THR A 57 12.27 1.91 -0.67
C THR A 57 12.76 0.52 -0.30
N ASN A 58 12.31 -0.04 0.83
CA ASN A 58 12.85 -1.28 1.39
C ASN A 58 12.14 -2.55 0.90
N GLY A 59 11.36 -2.46 -0.18
CA GLY A 59 10.61 -3.59 -0.72
C GLY A 59 9.50 -4.09 0.20
N THR A 60 9.06 -5.34 -0.01
CA THR A 60 8.01 -5.95 0.81
C THR A 60 8.59 -6.77 1.96
N LEU A 61 7.77 -7.02 2.99
CA LEU A 61 8.14 -7.93 4.06
C LEU A 61 8.36 -9.37 3.55
N HIS A 62 7.62 -9.78 2.51
CA HIS A 62 7.82 -11.07 1.87
C HIS A 62 9.23 -11.18 1.30
N ASP A 63 9.67 -10.17 0.55
CA ASP A 63 11.01 -10.12 -0.03
C ASP A 63 12.08 -10.21 1.07
N ALA A 64 11.94 -9.41 2.12
CA ALA A 64 12.89 -9.38 3.22
C ALA A 64 12.94 -10.70 4.05
N LEU A 65 11.87 -11.51 4.01
CA LEU A 65 11.80 -12.78 4.73
C LEU A 65 12.23 -13.98 3.90
N HIS A 66 12.14 -13.90 2.56
CA HIS A 66 12.24 -15.05 1.67
C HIS A 66 13.28 -14.92 0.55
N LEU A 67 13.68 -13.71 0.16
CA LEU A 67 14.68 -13.51 -0.89
C LEU A 67 16.08 -13.44 -0.26
N MET A 68 16.80 -14.57 -0.35
CA MET A 68 18.23 -14.63 -0.04
C MET A 68 19.03 -14.24 -1.28
N ASP A 69 19.38 -12.97 -1.40
CA ASP A 69 20.57 -12.60 -2.18
C ASP A 69 21.81 -12.83 -1.30
N GLU A 70 22.98 -13.06 -1.91
CA GLU A 70 24.23 -13.33 -1.16
C GLU A 70 24.60 -12.22 -0.15
N ASP A 71 24.07 -11.00 -0.35
CA ASP A 71 24.21 -9.85 0.54
C ASP A 71 23.05 -9.64 1.54
N ASN A 72 21.92 -10.34 1.37
CA ASN A 72 20.72 -10.18 2.18
C ASN A 72 20.78 -11.03 3.46
N LYS A 73 21.16 -10.38 4.56
CA LYS A 73 21.08 -10.98 5.90
C LYS A 73 19.62 -11.28 6.24
N ILE A 74 19.35 -12.54 6.58
CA ILE A 74 18.08 -13.00 7.15
C ILE A 74 17.63 -12.01 8.25
N LEU A 75 16.40 -11.49 8.14
CA LEU A 75 15.81 -10.62 9.16
C LEU A 75 15.95 -11.25 10.55
N PRO A 76 16.72 -10.64 11.48
CA PRO A 76 16.95 -11.21 12.80
C PRO A 76 15.66 -11.26 13.60
N TRP A 77 15.55 -12.20 14.54
CA TRP A 77 14.32 -12.43 15.32
C TRP A 77 13.77 -11.16 15.98
N ASN A 78 14.65 -10.35 16.58
CA ASN A 78 14.25 -9.08 17.20
C ASN A 78 13.63 -8.09 16.21
N ALA A 79 14.08 -8.07 14.95
CA ALA A 79 13.47 -7.24 13.90
C ALA A 79 12.08 -7.77 13.53
N ARG A 80 11.91 -9.09 13.46
CA ARG A 80 10.60 -9.72 13.20
C ARG A 80 9.57 -9.38 14.28
N ILE A 81 9.97 -9.42 15.56
CA ILE A 81 9.11 -9.03 16.68
C ILE A 81 8.70 -7.54 16.59
N LYS A 82 9.64 -6.65 16.25
CA LYS A 82 9.33 -5.22 16.05
C LYS A 82 8.35 -5.00 14.90
N LEU A 83 8.51 -5.72 13.79
CA LEU A 83 7.60 -5.66 12.64
C LEU A 83 6.20 -6.15 13.03
N ALA A 84 6.10 -7.29 13.71
CA ALA A 84 4.82 -7.82 14.20
C ALA A 84 4.11 -6.83 15.13
N LEU A 85 4.84 -6.20 16.06
CA LEU A 85 4.29 -5.16 16.92
C LEU A 85 3.84 -3.92 16.14
N GLY A 86 4.59 -3.51 15.12
CA GLY A 86 4.22 -2.41 14.23
C GLY A 86 2.90 -2.67 13.48
N VAL A 87 2.75 -3.88 12.93
CA VAL A 87 1.51 -4.31 12.27
C VAL A 87 0.35 -4.37 13.28
N ALA A 88 0.56 -4.93 14.46
CA ALA A 88 -0.47 -5.02 15.49
C ALA A 88 -0.96 -3.65 15.99
N ARG A 89 -0.10 -2.62 15.95
CA ARG A 89 -0.49 -1.24 16.27
C ARG A 89 -1.30 -0.58 15.15
N ALA A 90 -1.14 -1.04 13.91
CA ALA A 90 -1.83 -0.48 12.74
C ALA A 90 -3.25 -1.01 12.55
N LEU A 91 -3.50 -2.24 12.99
CA LEU A 91 -4.80 -2.93 12.97
C LEU A 91 -5.70 -2.44 14.11
#